data_AF-A0A9D1S3C8-F1
#
_entry.id   AF-A0A9D1S3C8-F1
#
_cell.length_a   1.000
_cell.length_b   1.000
_cell.length_c   1.000
_cell.angle_alpha   90.00
_cell.angle_beta   90.00
_cell.angle_gamma   90.00
#
_symmetry.space_group_name_H-M   'P 1'
#
loop_
_entity.id
_entity.type
_entity.pdbx_description
1 polymer ?
#
loop_
_entity_poly.entity_id
_entity_poly.type
_entity_poly.pdbx_seq_one_letter_code
_entity_poly.pdbx_strand_id
1 'polypeptide(L)'
;MTRGRTTARKSIPASSTRPEDEWLPVGKLFTYGLQHVLTMYGGIIAVPLIIGSAAGITAQQTALLVTASLFVGGFATILQSVGVPFIGAKMPLVQGVSFGGVATMLAILSGPGNDLTTVFGAVIVASLLGFIIAPFFAAIIRFFPPVVTGTVITAIGLTLIPVAANWSMGGDAEAADYGSLQNIGLAFITLAAILLLSKLGSAML
;
A
#
# COMPACT_ATOMS: atom_id res chain seq x y z
N MET A 1 8.11 63.18 14.38
CA MET A 1 8.87 61.95 14.69
C MET A 1 8.05 61.10 15.64
N THR A 2 7.46 59.99 15.18
CA THR A 2 7.26 58.72 15.94
C THR A 2 6.63 57.69 14.99
N ARG A 3 7.48 56.77 14.51
CA ARG A 3 7.11 55.61 13.68
C ARG A 3 6.30 54.61 14.51
N GLY A 4 5.00 54.48 14.23
CA GLY A 4 4.21 53.32 14.62
C GLY A 4 4.39 52.22 13.58
N ARG A 5 5.22 51.24 13.89
CA ARG A 5 5.58 50.12 13.01
C ARG A 5 4.44 49.09 13.06
N THR A 6 3.43 49.24 12.20
CA THR A 6 2.36 48.25 12.03
C THR A 6 2.97 46.97 11.47
N THR A 7 3.13 45.97 12.32
CA THR A 7 3.51 44.62 11.93
C THR A 7 2.44 44.07 11.01
N ALA A 8 2.75 44.01 9.72
CA ALA A 8 1.92 43.35 8.72
C ALA A 8 1.76 41.89 9.13
N ARG A 9 0.60 41.57 9.71
CA ARG A 9 0.14 40.21 9.96
C ARG A 9 0.09 39.56 8.58
N LYS A 10 1.05 38.69 8.29
CA LYS A 10 1.15 37.91 7.05
C LYS A 10 -0.23 37.31 6.79
N SER A 11 -0.92 37.81 5.76
CA SER A 11 -2.27 37.37 5.41
C SER A 11 -2.22 35.88 5.09
N ILE A 12 -2.82 35.07 5.97
CA ILE A 12 -3.11 33.68 5.71
C ILE A 12 -3.98 33.67 4.44
N PRO A 13 -3.56 33.01 3.34
CA PRO A 13 -4.36 32.97 2.12
C PRO A 13 -5.75 32.42 2.42
N ALA A 14 -6.75 32.95 1.72
CA ALA A 14 -8.17 32.65 1.89
C ALA A 14 -8.44 31.16 2.13
N SER A 15 -9.29 30.88 3.12
CA SER A 15 -9.80 29.56 3.48
C SER A 15 -10.17 28.76 2.22
N SER A 16 -9.42 27.69 1.97
CA SER A 16 -9.88 26.66 1.05
C SER A 16 -11.18 26.08 1.60
N THR A 17 -12.23 26.03 0.80
CA THR A 17 -13.55 25.47 1.12
C THR A 17 -13.57 23.94 1.14
N ARG A 18 -12.39 23.31 1.10
CA ARG A 18 -12.20 21.87 1.02
C ARG A 18 -11.96 21.28 2.41
N PRO A 19 -12.75 20.29 2.86
CA PRO A 19 -12.54 19.61 4.14
C PRO A 19 -11.12 19.04 4.31
N GLU A 20 -10.51 18.60 3.21
CA GLU A 20 -9.14 18.06 3.18
C GLU A 20 -8.03 19.10 3.44
N ASP A 21 -8.33 20.39 3.36
CA ASP A 21 -7.39 21.48 3.66
C ASP A 21 -7.50 21.99 5.12
N GLU A 22 -8.36 21.37 5.94
CA GLU A 22 -8.54 21.72 7.35
C GLU A 22 -7.35 21.25 8.21
N TRP A 23 -6.75 22.19 8.95
CA TRP A 23 -5.64 21.90 9.85
C TRP A 23 -6.15 21.50 11.23
N LEU A 24 -6.15 20.19 11.49
CA LEU A 24 -6.49 19.63 12.80
C LEU A 24 -5.44 19.99 13.87
N PRO A 25 -5.81 20.02 15.17
CA PRO A 25 -4.87 20.13 16.27
C PRO A 25 -3.76 19.07 16.18
N VAL A 26 -2.52 19.46 16.47
CA VAL A 26 -1.32 18.61 16.30
C VAL A 26 -1.46 17.23 16.94
N GLY A 27 -2.10 17.13 18.12
CA GLY A 27 -2.33 15.83 18.78
C GLY A 27 -3.32 14.92 18.03
N LYS A 28 -4.38 15.49 17.44
CA LYS A 28 -5.32 14.74 16.59
C LYS A 28 -4.67 14.33 15.27
N LEU A 29 -3.86 15.22 14.69
CA LEU A 29 -3.12 14.92 13.46
C LEU A 29 -2.13 13.77 13.66
N PHE A 30 -1.40 13.76 14.77
CA PHE A 30 -0.48 12.67 15.09
C PHE A 30 -1.19 11.34 15.32
N THR A 31 -2.28 11.34 16.10
CA THR A 31 -3.03 10.11 16.39
C THR A 31 -3.70 9.52 15.15
N TYR A 32 -4.33 10.35 14.31
CA TYR A 32 -4.89 9.88 13.03
C TYR A 32 -3.81 9.45 12.06
N GLY A 33 -2.67 10.15 11.99
CA GLY A 33 -1.53 9.73 11.18
C GLY A 33 -1.01 8.35 11.59
N LEU A 34 -0.88 8.12 12.90
CA LEU A 34 -0.47 6.83 13.44
C LEU A 34 -1.48 5.74 13.11
N GLN A 35 -2.78 5.99 13.30
CA GLN A 35 -3.84 5.04 12.93
C GLN A 35 -3.78 4.70 11.44
N HIS A 36 -3.52 5.68 10.59
CA HIS A 36 -3.43 5.47 9.15
C HIS A 36 -2.24 4.59 8.78
N VAL A 37 -1.08 4.80 9.41
CA VAL A 37 0.10 3.94 9.22
C VAL A 37 -0.18 2.52 9.69
N LEU A 38 -0.76 2.36 10.89
CA LEU A 38 -1.06 1.04 11.47
C LEU A 38 -2.05 0.24 10.63
N THR A 39 -3.08 0.89 10.09
CA THR A 39 -4.08 0.24 9.24
C THR A 39 -3.52 -0.14 7.87
N MET A 40 -2.63 0.67 7.29
CA MET A 40 -2.01 0.39 5.99
C MET A 40 -0.83 -0.60 6.08
N TYR A 41 -0.21 -0.75 7.25
CA TYR A 41 0.99 -1.57 7.45
C TYR A 41 0.81 -2.99 6.91
N GLY A 42 -0.28 -3.68 7.28
CA GLY A 42 -0.54 -5.05 6.84
C GLY A 42 -0.62 -5.21 5.31
N GLY A 43 -1.19 -4.23 4.61
CA GLY A 43 -1.26 -4.24 3.14
C GLY A 43 0.10 -3.99 2.49
N ILE A 44 0.89 -3.06 3.04
CA ILE A 44 2.17 -2.65 2.44
C ILE A 44 3.24 -3.73 2.60
N ILE A 45 3.31 -4.42 3.75
CA ILE A 45 4.34 -5.43 3.98
C ILE A 45 4.08 -6.74 3.22
N ALA A 46 2.83 -7.01 2.86
CA ALA A 46 2.44 -8.30 2.29
C ALA A 46 3.12 -8.55 0.94
N VAL A 47 3.13 -7.59 0.01
CA VAL A 47 3.73 -7.81 -1.31
C VAL A 47 5.24 -8.09 -1.23
N PRO A 48 6.06 -7.31 -0.50
CA PRO A 48 7.48 -7.64 -0.30
C PRO A 48 7.72 -9.01 0.33
N LEU A 49 6.88 -9.44 1.28
CA LEU A 49 6.97 -10.77 1.89
C LEU A 49 6.68 -11.88 0.87
N ILE A 50 5.64 -11.71 0.06
CA ILE A 50 5.27 -12.65 -1.00
C ILE A 50 6.42 -12.81 -1.99
N ILE A 51 6.92 -11.69 -2.52
CA ILE A 51 7.99 -11.70 -3.51
C ILE A 51 9.31 -12.20 -2.91
N GLY A 52 9.63 -11.82 -1.66
CA GLY A 52 10.81 -12.30 -0.95
C GLY A 52 10.79 -13.82 -0.74
N SER A 53 9.65 -14.36 -0.29
CA SER A 53 9.48 -15.82 -0.15
C SER A 53 9.60 -16.55 -1.49
N ALA A 54 8.98 -16.02 -2.54
CA ALA A 54 9.02 -16.63 -3.87
C ALA A 54 10.41 -16.57 -4.54
N ALA A 55 11.19 -15.53 -4.23
CA ALA A 55 12.55 -15.38 -4.71
C ALA A 55 13.58 -16.18 -3.89
N GLY A 56 13.18 -16.81 -2.78
CA GLY A 56 14.07 -17.60 -1.93
C GLY A 56 15.20 -16.79 -1.27
N ILE A 57 14.99 -15.48 -1.06
CA ILE A 57 16.00 -14.60 -0.46
C ILE A 57 16.02 -14.74 1.07
N THR A 58 17.10 -14.31 1.71
CA THR A 58 17.24 -14.42 3.17
C THR A 58 16.22 -13.53 3.90
N ALA A 59 15.90 -13.89 5.15
CA ALA A 59 15.02 -13.08 6.00
C ALA A 59 15.51 -11.64 6.15
N GLN A 60 16.84 -11.42 6.18
CA GLN A 60 17.45 -10.10 6.25
C GLN A 60 17.20 -9.30 4.97
N GLN A 61 17.28 -9.93 3.79
CA GLN A 61 16.98 -9.28 2.51
C GLN A 61 15.48 -8.97 2.39
N THR A 62 14.61 -9.88 2.82
CA THR A 62 13.16 -9.63 2.86
C THR A 62 12.81 -8.47 3.80
N ALA A 63 13.45 -8.38 4.98
CA ALA A 63 13.28 -7.25 5.89
C ALA A 63 13.75 -5.93 5.27
N LEU A 64 14.82 -5.97 4.48
CA LEU A 64 15.29 -4.81 3.71
C LEU A 64 14.27 -4.40 2.64
N LEU A 65 13.66 -5.35 1.93
CA LEU A 65 12.59 -5.07 0.96
C LEU A 65 11.37 -4.43 1.62
N VAL A 66 10.95 -4.95 2.78
CA VAL A 66 9.84 -4.38 3.56
C VAL A 66 10.17 -2.94 3.97
N THR A 67 11.37 -2.70 4.50
CA THR A 67 11.81 -1.38 4.94
C THR A 67 11.90 -0.40 3.77
N ALA A 68 12.46 -0.82 2.64
CA ALA A 68 12.53 -0.03 1.42
C ALA A 68 11.12 0.31 0.89
N SER A 69 10.19 -0.65 0.92
CA SER A 69 8.81 -0.46 0.47
C SER A 69 8.05 0.53 1.36
N LEU A 70 8.21 0.45 2.68
CA LEU A 70 7.63 1.40 3.62
C LEU A 70 8.22 2.81 3.44
N PHE A 71 9.54 2.90 3.24
CA PHE A 71 10.22 4.17 3.01
C PHE A 71 9.76 4.85 1.71
N VAL A 72 9.77 4.11 0.60
CA VAL A 72 9.35 4.64 -0.70
C VAL A 72 7.84 4.91 -0.73
N GLY A 73 7.01 4.06 -0.11
CA GLY A 73 5.57 4.29 0.01
C GLY A 73 5.24 5.54 0.84
N GLY A 74 5.97 5.78 1.93
CA GLY A 74 5.86 7.02 2.71
C GLY A 74 6.26 8.25 1.88
N PHE A 75 7.39 8.17 1.17
CA PHE A 75 7.83 9.25 0.28
C PHE A 75 6.80 9.52 -0.84
N ALA A 76 6.28 8.48 -1.48
CA ALA A 76 5.27 8.59 -2.52
C ALA A 76 3.95 9.18 -1.98
N THR A 77 3.56 8.82 -0.75
CA THR A 77 2.40 9.41 -0.07
C THR A 77 2.57 10.91 0.16
N ILE A 78 3.76 11.33 0.62
CA ILE A 78 4.08 12.76 0.79
C ILE A 78 4.05 13.47 -0.56
N LEU A 79 4.68 12.89 -1.59
CA LEU A 79 4.70 13.45 -2.95
C LEU A 79 3.28 13.63 -3.50
N GLN A 80 2.41 12.63 -3.31
CA GLN A 80 1.03 12.66 -3.78
C GLN A 80 0.16 13.67 -3.00
N SER A 81 0.44 13.84 -1.71
CA SER A 81 -0.30 14.73 -0.81
C SER A 81 0.12 16.19 -0.94
N VAL A 82 1.42 16.48 -0.99
CA VAL A 82 1.95 17.85 -1.16
C VAL A 82 1.73 18.33 -2.59
N GLY A 83 1.98 17.46 -3.56
CA GLY A 83 1.89 17.76 -4.98
C GLY A 83 2.96 18.75 -5.46
N VAL A 84 3.50 18.47 -6.65
CA VAL A 84 4.43 19.29 -7.42
C VAL A 84 3.69 19.66 -8.72
N PRO A 85 3.98 20.78 -9.42
CA PRO A 85 3.40 21.03 -10.74
C PRO A 85 3.49 19.78 -11.64
N PHE A 86 2.34 19.33 -12.16
CA PHE A 86 2.12 18.13 -12.98
C PHE A 86 2.22 16.75 -12.28
N ILE A 87 2.64 16.67 -11.01
CA ILE A 87 2.79 15.39 -10.29
C ILE A 87 2.13 15.49 -8.91
N GLY A 88 1.19 14.60 -8.61
CA GLY A 88 0.50 14.53 -7.31
C GLY A 88 -0.88 15.19 -7.33
N ALA A 89 -1.86 14.51 -6.74
CA ALA A 89 -3.26 14.91 -6.76
C ALA A 89 -3.61 16.00 -5.73
N LYS A 90 -2.66 16.38 -4.85
CA LYS A 90 -2.91 17.29 -3.72
C LYS A 90 -4.08 16.82 -2.85
N MET A 91 -4.14 15.50 -2.66
CA MET A 91 -5.13 14.82 -1.85
C MET A 91 -4.41 13.81 -0.96
N PRO A 92 -4.93 13.52 0.25
CA PRO A 92 -4.35 12.55 1.17
C PRO A 92 -4.54 11.12 0.65
N LEU A 93 -3.76 10.76 -0.37
CA LEU A 93 -3.79 9.47 -1.04
C LEU A 93 -2.59 8.64 -0.63
N VAL A 94 -2.80 7.71 0.29
CA VAL A 94 -1.72 6.85 0.78
C VAL A 94 -1.32 5.85 -0.28
N GLN A 95 -0.02 5.87 -0.60
CA GLN A 95 0.61 5.04 -1.60
C GLN A 95 1.23 3.82 -0.93
N GLY A 96 1.00 2.66 -1.53
CA GLY A 96 1.55 1.38 -1.12
C GLY A 96 1.90 0.53 -2.33
N VAL A 97 2.41 -0.67 -2.07
CA VAL A 97 2.72 -1.62 -3.13
C VAL A 97 1.42 -2.22 -3.66
N SER A 98 1.23 -2.20 -4.98
CA SER A 98 0.02 -2.73 -5.61
C SER A 98 0.04 -4.25 -5.70
N PHE A 99 -1.04 -4.89 -5.24
CA PHE A 99 -1.26 -6.32 -5.44
C PHE A 99 -1.53 -6.69 -6.91
N GLY A 100 -1.90 -5.73 -7.75
CA GLY A 100 -2.26 -5.99 -9.16
C GLY A 100 -1.12 -6.57 -9.99
N GLY A 101 0.14 -6.32 -9.61
CA GLY A 101 1.32 -6.85 -10.30
C GLY A 101 1.86 -8.17 -9.73
N VAL A 102 1.34 -8.65 -8.59
CA VAL A 102 1.95 -9.77 -7.85
C VAL A 102 1.97 -11.05 -8.68
N ALA A 103 0.85 -11.41 -9.30
CA ALA A 103 0.77 -12.60 -10.15
C ALA A 103 1.78 -12.55 -11.31
N THR A 104 1.96 -11.37 -11.93
CA THR A 104 2.94 -11.17 -13.01
C THR A 104 4.37 -11.29 -12.49
N MET A 105 4.68 -10.71 -11.32
CA MET A 105 6.00 -10.82 -10.72
C MET A 105 6.35 -12.27 -10.37
N LEU A 106 5.39 -13.03 -9.81
CA LEU A 106 5.57 -14.46 -9.53
C LEU A 106 5.77 -15.28 -10.80
N ALA A 107 5.07 -14.94 -11.89
CA ALA A 107 5.24 -15.59 -13.19
C ALA A 107 6.65 -15.34 -13.78
N ILE A 108 7.19 -14.12 -13.61
CA ILE A 108 8.58 -13.80 -14.03
C ILE A 108 9.58 -14.59 -13.19
N LEU A 109 9.38 -14.67 -11.87
CA LEU A 109 10.24 -15.44 -10.96
C LEU A 109 10.23 -16.95 -11.21
N SER A 110 9.16 -17.47 -11.84
CA SER A 110 9.04 -18.88 -12.21
C SER A 110 9.58 -19.18 -13.62
N GLY A 111 9.92 -18.14 -14.39
CA GLY A 111 10.33 -18.23 -15.79
C GLY A 111 11.85 -18.13 -15.98
N PRO A 112 12.36 -18.39 -17.19
CA PRO A 112 13.80 -18.31 -17.47
C PRO A 112 14.32 -16.89 -17.17
N GLY A 113 15.09 -16.77 -16.08
CA GLY A 113 15.51 -15.48 -15.52
C GLY A 113 15.19 -15.25 -14.05
N ASN A 114 14.80 -16.30 -13.29
CA ASN A 114 14.60 -16.49 -11.82
C ASN A 114 15.43 -15.59 -10.87
N ASP A 115 15.43 -14.28 -11.07
CA ASP A 115 16.16 -13.32 -10.27
C ASP A 115 15.27 -12.11 -10.00
N LEU A 116 15.37 -11.65 -8.77
CA LEU A 116 14.70 -10.47 -8.28
C LEU A 116 15.10 -9.21 -9.07
N THR A 117 16.33 -9.19 -9.60
CA THR A 117 16.81 -8.12 -10.49
C THR A 117 15.95 -7.99 -11.75
N THR A 118 15.58 -9.12 -12.37
CA THR A 118 14.72 -9.15 -13.56
C THR A 118 13.33 -8.60 -13.23
N VAL A 119 12.78 -8.97 -12.08
CA VAL A 119 11.49 -8.46 -11.60
C VAL A 119 11.55 -6.94 -11.41
N PHE A 120 12.58 -6.42 -10.74
CA PHE A 120 12.72 -4.97 -10.54
C PHE A 120 12.93 -4.23 -11.87
N GLY A 121 13.73 -4.76 -12.77
CA GLY A 121 13.90 -4.19 -14.12
C GLY A 121 12.58 -4.13 -14.88
N ALA A 122 11.81 -5.22 -14.87
CA ALA A 122 10.49 -5.28 -15.51
C ALA A 122 9.51 -4.28 -14.87
N VAL A 123 9.48 -4.16 -13.54
CA VAL A 123 8.62 -3.22 -12.82
C VAL A 123 8.99 -1.77 -13.13
N ILE A 124 10.27 -1.43 -13.22
CA ILE A 124 10.73 -0.08 -13.57
C ILE A 124 10.28 0.27 -14.99
N VAL A 125 10.51 -0.62 -15.96
CA VAL A 125 10.11 -0.39 -17.36
C VAL A 125 8.58 -0.29 -17.47
N ALA A 126 7.84 -1.19 -16.84
CA ALA A 126 6.38 -1.16 -16.83
C ALA A 126 5.83 0.13 -16.20
N SER A 127 6.44 0.60 -15.11
CA SER A 127 6.04 1.84 -14.44
C SER A 127 6.34 3.08 -15.29
N LEU A 128 7.46 3.10 -16.00
CA LEU A 128 7.80 4.20 -16.92
C LEU A 128 6.82 4.26 -18.10
N LEU A 129 6.52 3.11 -18.72
CA LEU A 129 5.52 3.02 -19.78
C LEU A 129 4.13 3.40 -19.26
N GLY A 130 3.76 2.92 -18.07
CA GLY A 130 2.53 3.26 -17.37
C GLY A 130 2.39 4.76 -17.12
N PHE A 131 3.47 5.42 -16.71
CA PHE A 131 3.50 6.86 -16.52
C PHE A 131 3.29 7.64 -17.82
N ILE A 132 3.91 7.21 -18.91
CA ILE A 132 3.77 7.85 -20.24
C ILE A 132 2.35 7.69 -20.79
N ILE A 133 1.72 6.51 -20.62
CA ILE A 133 0.37 6.24 -21.12
C ILE A 133 -0.74 6.74 -20.19
N ALA A 134 -0.43 7.07 -18.93
CA ALA A 134 -1.38 7.53 -17.92
C ALA A 134 -2.41 8.58 -18.41
N PRO A 135 -2.04 9.68 -19.11
CA PRO A 135 -3.02 10.68 -19.54
C PRO A 135 -3.99 10.13 -20.60
N PHE A 136 -3.52 9.25 -21.48
CA PHE A 136 -4.37 8.57 -22.46
C PHE A 136 -5.33 7.59 -21.78
N PHE A 137 -4.82 6.81 -20.81
CA PHE A 137 -5.64 5.86 -20.07
C PHE A 137 -6.70 6.57 -19.20
N ALA A 138 -6.36 7.71 -18.61
CA ALA A 138 -7.30 8.56 -17.88
C ALA A 138 -8.47 9.04 -18.75
N ALA A 139 -8.26 9.27 -20.05
CA ALA A 139 -9.34 9.62 -20.99
C ALA A 139 -10.25 8.42 -21.32
N ILE A 140 -9.72 7.20 -21.28
CA ILE A 140 -10.44 5.97 -21.61
C ILE A 140 -11.18 5.39 -20.40
N ILE A 141 -10.77 5.71 -19.16
CA ILE A 141 -11.34 5.10 -17.95
C ILE A 141 -12.87 5.25 -17.84
N ARG A 142 -13.45 6.30 -18.47
CA ARG A 142 -14.91 6.50 -18.57
C ARG A 142 -15.67 5.36 -19.29
N PHE A 143 -14.97 4.57 -20.10
CA PHE A 143 -15.54 3.42 -20.82
C PHE A 143 -15.48 2.12 -20.01
N PHE A 144 -14.80 2.12 -18.85
CA PHE A 144 -14.75 0.99 -17.96
C PHE A 144 -15.76 1.19 -16.81
N PRO A 145 -16.98 0.60 -16.92
CA PRO A 145 -17.97 0.73 -15.86
C PRO A 145 -17.47 0.07 -14.56
N PRO A 146 -18.06 0.40 -13.40
CA PRO A 146 -17.64 -0.13 -12.10
C PRO A 146 -17.58 -1.66 -12.03
N VAL A 147 -18.36 -2.38 -12.84
CA VAL A 147 -18.33 -3.84 -12.95
C VAL A 147 -16.97 -4.36 -13.43
N VAL A 148 -16.28 -3.65 -14.34
CA VAL A 148 -14.96 -4.08 -14.83
C VAL A 148 -13.92 -3.90 -13.73
N THR A 149 -13.88 -2.72 -13.10
CA THR A 149 -12.96 -2.45 -11.99
C THR A 149 -13.19 -3.42 -10.83
N GLY A 150 -14.45 -3.69 -10.47
CA GLY A 150 -14.80 -4.67 -9.44
C GLY A 150 -14.32 -6.08 -9.80
N THR A 151 -14.55 -6.52 -11.03
CA THR A 151 -14.10 -7.85 -11.50
C THR A 151 -12.58 -7.98 -11.45
N VAL A 152 -11.83 -6.95 -11.84
CA VAL A 152 -10.36 -6.94 -11.74
C VAL A 152 -9.90 -7.02 -10.30
N ILE A 153 -10.51 -6.25 -9.38
CA ILE A 153 -10.18 -6.31 -7.94
C ILE A 153 -10.49 -7.69 -7.37
N THR A 154 -11.63 -8.29 -7.72
CA THR A 154 -11.97 -9.66 -7.31
C THR A 154 -10.96 -10.67 -7.85
N ALA A 155 -10.54 -10.55 -9.12
CA ALA A 155 -9.51 -11.43 -9.69
C ALA A 155 -8.17 -11.29 -8.96
N ILE A 156 -7.74 -10.08 -8.60
CA ILE A 156 -6.55 -9.86 -7.77
C ILE A 156 -6.71 -10.58 -6.42
N GLY A 157 -7.86 -10.45 -5.76
CA GLY A 157 -8.13 -11.15 -4.50
C GLY A 157 -8.07 -12.68 -4.64
N LEU A 158 -8.72 -13.24 -5.67
CA LEU A 158 -8.77 -14.69 -5.91
C LEU A 158 -7.39 -15.27 -6.20
N THR A 159 -6.54 -14.56 -6.94
CA THR A 159 -5.17 -15.01 -7.25
C THR A 159 -4.25 -15.01 -6.03
N LEU A 160 -4.61 -14.31 -4.94
CA LEU A 160 -3.86 -14.31 -3.68
C LEU A 160 -4.35 -15.35 -2.68
N ILE A 161 -5.45 -16.05 -2.93
CA ILE A 161 -5.94 -17.12 -2.05
C ILE A 161 -4.87 -18.20 -1.80
N PRO A 162 -4.12 -18.70 -2.81
CA PRO A 162 -3.07 -19.70 -2.58
C PRO A 162 -1.96 -19.20 -1.66
N VAL A 163 -1.61 -17.92 -1.76
CA VAL A 163 -0.61 -17.28 -0.90
C VAL A 163 -1.08 -17.23 0.55
N ALA A 164 -2.33 -16.80 0.77
CA ALA A 164 -2.92 -16.76 2.11
C ALA A 164 -3.07 -18.16 2.72
N ALA A 165 -3.41 -19.17 1.89
CA ALA A 165 -3.46 -20.56 2.32
C ALA A 165 -2.07 -21.07 2.74
N ASN A 166 -1.02 -20.76 1.98
CA ASN A 166 0.36 -21.10 2.33
C ASN A 166 0.76 -20.50 3.69
N TRP A 167 0.47 -19.23 3.93
CA TRP A 167 0.72 -18.59 5.22
C TRP A 167 -0.07 -19.21 6.38
N SER A 168 -1.31 -19.61 6.12
CA SER A 168 -2.16 -20.30 7.11
C SER A 168 -1.64 -21.71 7.45
N MET A 169 -0.89 -22.33 6.55
CA MET A 169 -0.27 -23.65 6.75
C MET A 169 1.12 -23.58 7.39
N GLY A 170 1.69 -22.39 7.60
CA GLY A 170 3.01 -22.20 8.22
C GLY A 170 4.01 -21.41 7.38
N GLY A 171 3.67 -21.08 6.13
CA GLY A 171 4.46 -20.21 5.26
C GLY A 171 5.66 -20.87 4.58
N ASP A 172 6.10 -22.03 5.07
CA ASP A 172 7.19 -22.83 4.50
C ASP A 172 6.69 -24.25 4.21
N ALA A 173 6.58 -24.57 2.91
CA ALA A 173 6.09 -25.88 2.44
C ALA A 173 7.07 -27.03 2.71
N GLU A 174 8.34 -26.74 3.00
CA GLU A 174 9.35 -27.76 3.31
C GLU A 174 9.48 -28.04 4.81
N ALA A 175 8.82 -27.24 5.66
CA ALA A 175 8.85 -27.41 7.10
C ALA A 175 8.02 -28.64 7.54
N ALA A 176 8.54 -29.38 8.53
CA ALA A 176 7.90 -30.60 9.04
C ALA A 176 6.53 -30.35 9.70
N ASP A 177 6.25 -29.11 10.09
CA ASP A 177 5.01 -28.63 10.69
C ASP A 177 4.07 -27.95 9.67
N TYR A 178 4.35 -28.06 8.37
CA TYR A 178 3.47 -27.54 7.34
C TYR A 178 2.08 -28.18 7.41
N GLY A 179 1.05 -27.34 7.48
CA GLY A 179 -0.33 -27.77 7.67
C GLY A 179 -0.63 -28.33 9.06
N SER A 180 0.24 -28.09 10.05
CA SER A 180 -0.01 -28.51 11.43
C SER A 180 -1.28 -27.86 12.01
N LEU A 181 -1.93 -28.57 12.93
CA LEU A 181 -3.13 -28.06 13.61
C LEU A 181 -2.83 -26.76 14.38
N GLN A 182 -1.58 -26.57 14.82
CA GLN A 182 -1.09 -25.36 15.47
C GLN A 182 -1.08 -24.16 14.51
N ASN A 183 -0.52 -24.31 13.30
CA ASN A 183 -0.43 -23.23 12.32
C ASN A 183 -1.83 -22.80 11.83
N ILE A 184 -2.67 -23.79 11.50
CA ILE A 184 -4.05 -23.54 11.08
C ILE A 184 -4.87 -22.95 12.24
N GLY A 185 -4.69 -23.47 13.46
CA GLY A 185 -5.34 -22.96 14.67
C GLY A 185 -4.95 -21.51 14.97
N LEU A 186 -3.67 -21.16 14.82
CA LEU A 186 -3.18 -19.79 14.98
C LEU A 186 -3.82 -18.86 13.94
N ALA A 187 -3.84 -19.25 12.66
CA ALA A 187 -4.47 -18.48 11.60
C ALA A 187 -5.97 -18.23 11.86
N PHE A 188 -6.69 -19.26 12.33
CA PHE A 188 -8.10 -19.14 12.69
C PHE A 188 -8.32 -18.22 13.90
N ILE A 189 -7.49 -18.33 14.95
CA ILE A 189 -7.56 -17.45 16.12
C ILE A 189 -7.29 -16.00 15.72
N THR A 190 -6.28 -15.74 14.88
CA THR A 190 -5.99 -14.40 14.38
C THR A 190 -7.17 -13.85 13.58
N LEU A 191 -7.77 -14.65 12.69
CA LEU A 191 -8.96 -14.26 11.94
C LEU A 191 -10.14 -13.95 12.87
N ALA A 192 -10.43 -14.83 13.83
CA ALA A 192 -11.51 -14.64 14.78
C ALA A 192 -11.30 -13.37 15.63
N ALA A 193 -10.07 -13.11 16.08
CA ALA A 193 -9.72 -11.91 16.81
C ALA A 193 -9.96 -10.64 15.97
N ILE A 194 -9.54 -10.64 14.70
CA ILE A 194 -9.77 -9.51 13.78
C ILE A 194 -11.28 -9.29 13.58
N LEU A 195 -12.07 -10.35 13.35
CA LEU A 195 -13.52 -10.24 13.16
C LEU A 195 -14.24 -9.73 14.40
N LEU A 196 -13.86 -10.23 15.59
CA LEU A 196 -14.43 -9.77 16.86
C LEU A 196 -14.09 -8.30 17.12
N LEU A 197 -12.83 -7.90 16.96
CA LEU A 197 -12.39 -6.51 17.16
C LEU A 197 -13.02 -5.57 16.13
N SER A 198 -13.13 -5.98 14.86
CA SER A 198 -13.78 -5.20 13.81
C SER A 198 -15.26 -4.97 14.12
N LYS A 199 -15.96 -6.02 14.58
CA LYS A 199 -17.39 -5.94 14.92
C LYS A 199 -17.64 -5.14 16.21
N LEU A 200 -16.78 -5.25 17.22
CA LEU A 200 -16.92 -4.51 18.48
C LEU A 200 -16.47 -3.05 18.35
N GLY A 201 -15.42 -2.79 17.59
CA GLY A 201 -14.91 -1.44 17.34
C GLY A 201 -15.85 -0.59 16.48
N SER A 202 -16.50 -1.19 15.48
CA SER A 202 -17.55 -0.51 14.69
C SER A 202 -18.85 -0.28 15.47
N ALA A 203 -19.08 -1.02 16.57
CA ALA A 203 -20.23 -0.82 17.45
C ALA A 203 -19.98 0.23 18.55
N MET A 204 -18.73 0.68 18.76
CA MET A 204 -18.33 1.64 19.78
C MET A 204 -17.91 3.01 19.23
N LEU A 205 -17.86 3.18 17.91
CA LEU A 205 -17.62 4.44 17.19
C LEU A 205 -18.92 4.94 16.56
#